data_AF-A0A7R9ZS07-F1
#
_entry.id   AF-A0A7R9ZS07-F1
#
_cell.length_a   1.000
_cell.length_b   1.000
_cell.length_c   1.000
_cell.angle_alpha   90.00
_cell.angle_beta   90.00
_cell.angle_gamma   90.00
#
_symmetry.space_group_name_H-M   'P 1'
#
loop_
_entity.id
_entity.type
_entity.pdbx_description
1 polymer ?
#
loop_
_entity_poly.entity_id
_entity_poly.type
_entity_poly.pdbx_seq_one_letter_code
_entity_poly.pdbx_strand_id
1 'polypeptide(L)'
;GKKRGEPLSFRNFLSGRILWDEAMASRAHTWVSDNPNGLLIGLVGADHVKFLNGIPARYSRIAKNKAIDVTSNNAGVQDSVAVIINPTLIDSRPSGSVVNVDGSDSSQTPDRITLQLRYLKDGVDASSEARRLPESTGGVMPFANYIVVT
;
A
#
# COMPACT_ATOMS: atom_id res chain seq x y z
N GLY A 1 -14.44 -32.30 -4.84
CA GLY A 1 -13.59 -31.49 -3.95
C GLY A 1 -12.24 -31.28 -4.58
N LYS A 2 -11.75 -30.04 -4.69
CA LYS A 2 -10.43 -29.78 -5.30
C LYS A 2 -9.32 -30.21 -4.33
N LYS A 3 -8.33 -30.97 -4.84
CA LYS A 3 -7.17 -31.43 -4.06
C LYS A 3 -6.39 -30.23 -3.53
N ARG A 4 -6.08 -30.23 -2.23
CA ARG A 4 -5.10 -29.32 -1.62
C ARG A 4 -3.74 -29.59 -2.27
N GLY A 5 -3.20 -28.64 -3.03
CA GLY A 5 -1.83 -28.71 -3.56
C GLY A 5 -1.63 -28.29 -5.02
N GLU A 6 -2.69 -28.11 -5.82
CA GLU A 6 -2.50 -27.55 -7.16
C GLU A 6 -2.23 -26.04 -7.07
N PRO A 7 -1.19 -25.52 -7.75
CA PRO A 7 -0.90 -24.10 -7.78
C PRO A 7 -2.12 -23.36 -8.33
N LEU A 8 -2.66 -22.44 -7.53
CA LEU A 8 -3.72 -21.54 -7.98
C LEU A 8 -3.17 -20.72 -9.15
N SER A 9 -3.94 -20.63 -10.23
CA SER A 9 -3.61 -19.67 -11.28
C SER A 9 -3.51 -18.27 -10.67
N PHE A 10 -2.59 -17.44 -11.18
CA PHE A 10 -2.42 -16.07 -10.71
C PHE A 10 -3.75 -15.30 -10.65
N ARG A 11 -4.61 -15.51 -11.65
CA ARG A 11 -5.97 -14.93 -11.69
C ARG A 11 -6.79 -15.32 -10.46
N ASN A 12 -6.83 -16.61 -10.09
CA ASN A 12 -7.60 -17.06 -8.93
C ASN A 12 -7.02 -16.54 -7.62
N PHE A 13 -5.69 -16.50 -7.50
CA PHE A 13 -5.01 -15.90 -6.36
C PHE A 13 -5.38 -14.41 -6.21
N LEU A 14 -5.26 -13.64 -7.30
CA LEU A 14 -5.58 -12.21 -7.31
C LEU A 14 -7.07 -11.96 -6.99
N SER A 15 -7.98 -12.72 -7.61
CA SER A 15 -9.41 -12.63 -7.31
C SER A 15 -9.71 -12.94 -5.84
N GLY A 16 -9.06 -13.96 -5.27
CA GLY A 16 -9.18 -14.29 -3.85
C GLY A 16 -8.74 -13.13 -2.95
N ARG A 17 -7.60 -12.50 -3.26
CA ARG A 17 -7.12 -11.31 -2.52
C ARG A 17 -8.09 -10.14 -2.59
N ILE A 18 -8.59 -9.82 -3.77
CA ILE A 18 -9.58 -8.73 -3.96
C ILE A 18 -10.83 -9.02 -3.12
N LEU A 19 -11.32 -10.26 -3.14
CA LEU A 19 -12.51 -10.65 -2.38
C LEU A 19 -12.27 -10.55 -0.86
N TRP A 20 -11.11 -10.98 -0.37
CA TRP A 20 -10.75 -10.84 1.03
C TRP A 20 -10.69 -9.38 1.48
N ASP A 21 -10.03 -8.52 0.71
CA ASP A 21 -9.94 -7.10 1.03
C ASP A 21 -11.32 -6.42 1.05
N GLU A 22 -12.19 -6.78 0.10
CA GLU A 22 -13.55 -6.25 0.03
C GLU A 22 -14.40 -6.70 1.22
N ALA A 23 -14.32 -7.98 1.58
CA ALA A 23 -15.06 -8.53 2.72
C ALA A 23 -14.61 -7.88 4.04
N MET A 24 -13.30 -7.72 4.24
CA MET A 24 -12.75 -7.06 5.44
C MET A 24 -13.16 -5.59 5.52
N ALA A 25 -13.05 -4.85 4.41
CA ALA A 25 -13.45 -3.44 4.35
C ALA A 25 -14.95 -3.25 4.63
N SER A 26 -15.80 -4.10 4.02
CA SER A 26 -17.24 -4.09 4.24
C SER A 26 -17.60 -4.37 5.69
N ARG A 27 -16.98 -5.38 6.31
CA ARG A 27 -17.24 -5.71 7.71
C ARG A 27 -16.77 -4.62 8.67
N ALA A 28 -15.61 -4.02 8.40
CA ALA A 28 -15.10 -2.89 9.16
C ALA A 28 -16.06 -1.70 9.10
N HIS A 29 -16.57 -1.37 7.91
CA HIS A 29 -17.56 -0.29 7.75
C HIS A 29 -18.84 -0.55 8.53
N THR A 30 -19.40 -1.76 8.45
CA THR A 30 -20.59 -2.12 9.24
C THR A 30 -20.34 -1.93 10.72
N TRP A 31 -19.22 -2.43 11.25
CA TRP A 31 -18.92 -2.30 12.67
C TRP A 31 -18.77 -0.84 13.10
N VAL A 32 -18.04 -0.02 12.35
CA VAL A 32 -17.87 1.42 12.71
C VAL A 32 -19.19 2.17 12.63
N SER A 33 -20.06 1.82 11.67
CA SER A 33 -21.40 2.44 11.57
C SER A 33 -22.29 2.09 12.75
N ASP A 34 -22.18 0.87 13.27
CA ASP A 34 -22.92 0.40 14.45
C ASP A 34 -22.30 0.89 15.78
N ASN A 35 -21.06 1.43 15.74
CA ASN A 35 -20.28 1.85 16.90
C ASN A 35 -19.66 3.25 16.67
N PRO A 36 -20.46 4.34 16.68
CA PRO A 36 -20.02 5.67 16.24
C PRO A 36 -18.90 6.31 17.08
N ASN A 37 -18.70 5.85 18.32
CA ASN A 37 -17.61 6.29 19.20
C ASN A 37 -16.54 5.20 19.38
N GLY A 38 -16.62 4.10 18.62
CA GLY A 38 -15.73 2.97 18.71
C GLY A 38 -14.49 3.12 17.84
N LEU A 39 -13.36 2.61 18.33
CA LEU A 39 -12.13 2.47 17.55
C LEU A 39 -11.98 1.02 17.10
N LEU A 40 -12.01 0.76 15.79
CA LEU A 40 -11.70 -0.54 15.22
C LEU A 40 -10.21 -0.63 14.89
N ILE A 41 -9.53 -1.63 15.45
CA ILE A 41 -8.13 -1.94 15.13
C ILE A 41 -8.09 -3.28 14.39
N GLY A 42 -7.65 -3.26 13.13
CA GLY A 42 -7.45 -4.46 12.32
C GLY A 42 -5.98 -4.86 12.27
N LEU A 43 -5.67 -6.10 12.63
CA LEU A 43 -4.36 -6.70 12.40
C LEU A 43 -4.43 -7.59 11.15
N VAL A 44 -3.70 -7.19 10.11
CA VAL A 44 -3.70 -7.87 8.81
C VAL A 44 -2.29 -7.94 8.25
N GLY A 45 -2.06 -8.82 7.27
CA GLY A 45 -0.79 -8.84 6.55
C GLY A 45 -0.56 -7.52 5.80
N ALA A 46 0.70 -7.05 5.74
CA ALA A 46 1.09 -5.80 5.09
C ALA A 46 0.56 -5.68 3.65
N ASP A 47 0.50 -6.81 2.96
CA ASP A 47 -0.06 -7.03 1.63
C ASP A 47 -1.51 -6.58 1.42
N HIS A 48 -2.28 -6.42 2.50
CA HIS A 48 -3.67 -5.96 2.49
C HIS A 48 -3.82 -4.46 2.77
N VAL A 49 -2.71 -3.77 3.10
CA VAL A 49 -2.70 -2.33 3.41
C VAL A 49 -1.72 -1.55 2.54
N LYS A 50 -0.72 -2.21 1.96
CA LYS A 50 0.28 -1.57 1.09
C LYS A 50 -0.31 -1.09 -0.25
N PHE A 51 0.32 -0.07 -0.83
CA PHE A 51 0.09 0.43 -2.21
C PHE A 51 -1.31 0.91 -2.57
N LEU A 52 -2.01 1.57 -1.64
CA LEU A 52 -3.21 2.38 -1.89
C LEU A 52 -4.46 1.64 -2.41
N ASN A 53 -4.44 0.31 -2.59
CA ASN A 53 -5.57 -0.45 -3.19
C ASN A 53 -6.08 -1.61 -2.32
N GLY A 54 -5.56 -1.75 -1.10
CA GLY A 54 -5.99 -2.76 -0.13
C GLY A 54 -7.24 -2.36 0.65
N ILE A 55 -7.38 -2.91 1.86
CA ILE A 55 -8.52 -2.69 2.76
C ILE A 55 -8.80 -1.21 3.01
N PRO A 56 -7.83 -0.33 3.35
CA PRO A 56 -8.12 1.07 3.69
C PRO A 56 -8.75 1.84 2.53
N ALA A 57 -8.30 1.60 1.31
CA ALA A 57 -8.85 2.25 0.13
C ALA A 57 -10.27 1.78 -0.20
N ARG A 58 -10.53 0.47 -0.03
CA ARG A 58 -11.88 -0.10 -0.18
C ARG A 58 -12.82 0.42 0.90
N TYR A 59 -12.35 0.50 2.15
CA TYR A 59 -13.10 1.08 3.25
C TYR A 59 -13.46 2.54 2.95
N SER A 60 -12.48 3.37 2.61
CA SER A 60 -12.69 4.78 2.25
C SER A 60 -13.67 4.94 1.07
N ARG A 61 -13.62 4.04 0.08
CA ARG A 61 -14.60 4.01 -1.01
C ARG A 61 -16.02 3.70 -0.50
N ILE A 62 -16.18 2.69 0.35
CA ILE A 62 -17.49 2.30 0.91
C ILE A 62 -18.05 3.45 1.77
N ALA A 63 -17.23 4.03 2.64
CA ALA A 63 -17.60 5.14 3.52
C ALA A 63 -18.05 6.37 2.70
N LYS A 64 -17.30 6.73 1.66
CA LYS A 64 -17.67 7.84 0.76
C LYS A 64 -18.95 7.56 -0.03
N ASN A 65 -19.10 6.35 -0.57
CA ASN A 65 -20.28 5.99 -1.35
C ASN A 65 -21.57 5.98 -0.51
N LYS A 66 -21.48 5.70 0.80
CA LYS A 66 -22.63 5.74 1.71
C LYS A 66 -22.88 7.13 2.34
N ALA A 67 -21.86 7.98 2.41
CA ALA A 67 -22.00 9.37 2.85
C ALA A 67 -22.76 10.26 1.84
N ILE A 68 -22.84 9.86 0.57
CA ILE A 68 -23.62 10.57 -0.46
C ILE A 68 -25.15 10.38 -0.27
N ASP A 69 -25.58 9.43 0.56
CA ASP A 69 -26.99 9.03 0.69
C ASP A 69 -27.69 9.53 1.98
N VAL A 70 -27.06 10.44 2.74
CA VAL A 70 -27.68 10.96 3.98
C VAL A 70 -27.53 12.48 4.09
N THR A 71 -28.69 13.13 4.14
CA THR A 71 -29.03 14.52 4.46
C THR A 71 -28.50 15.03 5.82
N SER A 72 -27.27 14.72 6.21
CA SER A 72 -26.70 15.21 7.46
C SER A 72 -25.31 15.81 7.25
N ASN A 73 -25.21 17.12 7.45
CA ASN A 73 -23.97 17.91 7.45
C ASN A 73 -23.06 17.59 8.66
N ASN A 74 -23.24 16.45 9.32
CA ASN A 74 -22.57 16.03 10.56
C ASN A 74 -22.26 14.51 10.59
N ALA A 75 -22.22 13.82 9.45
CA ALA A 75 -21.69 12.46 9.44
C ALA A 75 -20.19 12.53 9.74
N GLY A 76 -19.80 12.18 10.98
CA GLY A 76 -18.40 12.15 11.39
C GLY A 76 -17.55 11.44 10.35
N VAL A 77 -16.44 12.08 9.97
CA VAL A 77 -15.56 11.57 8.92
C VAL A 77 -15.05 10.20 9.37
N GLN A 78 -15.51 9.14 8.70
CA GLN A 78 -15.02 7.78 8.92
C GLN A 78 -13.66 7.64 8.22
N ASP A 79 -12.61 8.01 8.93
CA ASP A 79 -11.24 7.90 8.46
C ASP A 79 -10.65 6.51 8.74
N SER A 80 -9.76 6.08 7.85
CA SER A 80 -8.94 4.88 8.07
C SER A 80 -7.47 5.21 7.92
N VAL A 81 -6.68 4.78 8.90
CA VAL A 81 -5.22 4.93 8.91
C VAL A 81 -4.60 3.54 8.94
N ALA A 82 -3.60 3.30 8.09
CA ALA A 82 -2.83 2.07 8.09
C ALA A 82 -1.39 2.33 8.50
N VAL A 83 -0.87 1.48 9.38
CA VAL A 83 0.52 1.49 9.83
C VAL A 83 1.11 0.11 9.55
N ILE A 84 2.27 0.06 8.89
CA ILE A 84 3.01 -1.19 8.70
C ILE A 84 4.03 -1.30 9.82
N ILE A 85 3.97 -2.39 10.57
CA ILE A 85 4.90 -2.68 11.66
C ILE A 85 6.04 -3.50 11.08
N ASN A 86 7.28 -3.08 11.37
CA ASN A 86 8.50 -3.72 10.84
C ASN A 86 8.45 -3.90 9.31
N PRO A 87 8.22 -2.81 8.54
CA PRO A 87 8.15 -2.92 7.09
C PRO A 87 9.48 -3.46 6.57
N THR A 88 9.41 -4.40 5.64
CA THR A 88 10.60 -4.75 4.87
C THR A 88 10.79 -3.75 3.75
N LEU A 89 11.94 -3.80 3.10
CA LEU A 89 12.18 -2.97 1.92
C LEU A 89 11.15 -3.19 0.83
N ILE A 90 10.57 -4.38 0.66
CA ILE A 90 9.57 -4.59 -0.38
C ILE A 90 8.23 -3.89 -0.07
N ASP A 91 8.00 -3.52 1.18
CA ASP A 91 6.76 -2.87 1.63
C ASP A 91 6.78 -1.34 1.45
N SER A 92 7.97 -0.74 1.30
CA SER A 92 8.16 0.71 1.22
C SER A 92 8.39 1.26 -0.19
N ARG A 93 8.58 0.42 -1.22
CA ARG A 93 8.90 0.88 -2.59
C ARG A 93 7.68 0.90 -3.52
N PRO A 94 7.50 1.92 -4.37
CA PRO A 94 6.58 1.84 -5.50
C PRO A 94 6.94 0.65 -6.41
N SER A 95 5.95 -0.13 -6.85
CA SER A 95 6.15 -1.26 -7.76
C SER A 95 7.01 -0.85 -8.97
N GLY A 96 8.11 -1.57 -9.21
CA GLY A 96 9.01 -1.36 -10.35
C GLY A 96 10.11 -0.29 -10.19
N SER A 97 10.27 0.32 -9.02
CA SER A 97 11.11 1.52 -8.84
C SER A 97 12.63 1.29 -8.83
N VAL A 98 13.13 0.15 -8.29
CA VAL A 98 14.59 -0.01 -8.02
C VAL A 98 15.13 -1.43 -8.21
N VAL A 99 14.31 -2.43 -8.54
CA VAL A 99 14.73 -3.85 -8.55
C VAL A 99 15.78 -4.16 -9.64
N ASN A 100 15.90 -3.28 -10.65
CA ASN A 100 16.80 -3.44 -11.79
C ASN A 100 17.89 -2.35 -11.86
N VAL A 101 18.13 -1.59 -10.78
CA VAL A 101 19.15 -0.53 -10.76
C VAL A 101 20.40 -1.05 -10.06
N ASP A 102 21.53 -0.98 -10.75
CA ASP A 102 22.84 -1.35 -10.21
C ASP A 102 23.18 -0.46 -9.00
N GLY A 103 23.64 -1.07 -7.90
CA GLY A 103 23.82 -0.39 -6.60
C GLY A 103 22.57 -0.28 -5.71
N SER A 104 21.44 -0.90 -6.08
CA SER A 104 20.30 -1.05 -5.17
C SER A 104 20.56 -2.14 -4.11
N ASP A 105 21.12 -1.72 -2.98
CA ASP A 105 21.57 -2.57 -1.85
C ASP A 105 20.46 -3.43 -1.19
N SER A 106 19.20 -3.15 -1.54
CA SER A 106 18.00 -3.69 -0.90
C SER A 106 17.77 -5.19 -1.08
N SER A 107 18.49 -5.85 -1.97
CA SER A 107 18.43 -7.31 -2.16
C SER A 107 19.43 -8.07 -1.29
N GLN A 108 20.53 -7.40 -0.86
CA GLN A 108 21.59 -8.03 -0.07
C GLN A 108 21.38 -7.89 1.44
N THR A 109 20.65 -6.85 1.90
CA THR A 109 20.30 -6.65 3.32
C THR A 109 18.79 -6.45 3.52
N PRO A 110 17.96 -7.49 3.34
CA PRO A 110 16.50 -7.40 3.43
C PRO A 110 15.98 -7.10 4.85
N ASP A 111 16.84 -7.24 5.86
CA ASP A 111 16.61 -6.97 7.28
C ASP A 111 16.71 -5.48 7.66
N ARG A 112 17.15 -4.61 6.73
CA ARG A 112 17.31 -3.17 6.98
C ARG A 112 16.22 -2.36 6.31
N ILE A 113 15.52 -1.52 7.08
CA ILE A 113 14.68 -0.47 6.50
C ILE A 113 15.61 0.60 5.90
N THR A 114 15.66 0.68 4.57
CA THR A 114 16.29 1.77 3.84
C THR A 114 15.23 2.51 3.02
N LEU A 115 15.07 3.80 3.31
CA LEU A 115 14.32 4.67 2.42
C LEU A 115 15.26 4.98 1.24
N GLN A 116 14.96 4.50 0.04
CA GLN A 116 15.84 4.74 -1.11
C GLN A 116 15.28 5.87 -1.97
N LEU A 117 16.05 6.95 -2.14
CA LEU A 117 15.74 7.97 -3.13
C LEU A 117 16.48 7.64 -4.43
N ARG A 118 15.73 7.33 -5.48
CA ARG A 118 16.24 7.33 -6.85
C ARG A 118 16.27 8.77 -7.34
N TYR A 119 17.43 9.25 -7.78
CA TYR A 119 17.56 10.54 -8.42
C TYR A 119 17.84 10.37 -9.92
N LEU A 120 17.40 11.35 -10.70
CA LEU A 120 17.53 11.34 -12.15
C LEU A 120 18.86 12.00 -12.57
N LYS A 121 19.36 11.65 -13.75
CA LYS A 121 20.48 12.38 -14.36
C LYS A 121 20.06 13.81 -14.73
N ASP A 122 21.05 14.69 -14.77
CA ASP A 122 20.85 16.08 -15.22
C ASP A 122 20.17 16.11 -16.59
N GLY A 123 19.16 16.97 -16.73
CA GLY A 123 18.38 17.13 -17.97
C GLY A 123 17.20 16.17 -18.13
N VAL A 124 16.99 15.22 -17.22
CA VAL A 124 15.78 14.38 -17.22
C VAL A 124 14.70 15.05 -16.37
N ASP A 125 13.61 15.46 -17.02
CA ASP A 125 12.45 16.01 -16.33
C ASP A 125 11.72 14.94 -15.49
N ALA A 126 11.55 15.23 -14.20
CA ALA A 126 10.86 14.39 -13.22
C ALA A 126 9.36 14.22 -13.51
N SER A 127 8.75 15.09 -14.32
CA SER A 127 7.36 14.99 -14.75
C SER A 127 7.19 14.12 -16.01
N SER A 128 8.26 13.87 -16.75
CA SER A 128 8.24 13.18 -18.04
C SER A 128 8.19 11.66 -17.92
N GLU A 129 7.68 10.98 -18.95
CA GLU A 129 7.74 9.51 -19.05
C GLU A 129 9.19 8.99 -19.13
N ALA A 130 10.13 9.80 -19.61
CA ALA A 130 11.55 9.46 -19.68
C ALA A 130 12.16 9.13 -18.31
N ARG A 131 11.57 9.62 -17.20
CA ARG A 131 12.00 9.28 -15.83
C ARG A 131 11.93 7.78 -15.52
N ARG A 132 11.12 7.01 -16.24
CA ARG A 132 10.94 5.56 -16.02
C ARG A 132 12.02 4.72 -16.71
N LEU A 133 12.78 5.30 -17.63
CA LEU A 133 13.82 4.59 -18.37
C LEU A 133 15.04 4.31 -17.44
N PRO A 134 15.67 3.13 -17.55
CA PRO A 134 16.85 2.78 -16.75
C PRO A 134 18.00 3.79 -16.88
N GLU A 135 18.30 4.22 -18.11
CA GLU A 135 19.39 5.14 -18.46
C GLU A 135 19.24 6.54 -17.86
N SER A 136 18.02 6.91 -17.49
CA SER A 136 17.67 8.18 -16.85
C SER A 136 18.05 8.23 -15.36
N THR A 137 18.46 7.10 -14.78
CA THR A 137 18.83 7.02 -13.36
C THR A 137 20.21 7.61 -13.14
N GLY A 138 20.32 8.64 -12.29
CA GLY A 138 21.60 9.21 -11.84
C GLY A 138 22.22 8.40 -10.70
N GLY A 139 21.40 7.61 -9.98
CA GLY A 139 21.81 6.70 -8.93
C GLY A 139 20.69 6.47 -7.92
N VAL A 140 21.02 5.75 -6.84
CA VAL A 140 20.12 5.49 -5.70
C VAL A 140 20.86 5.84 -4.42
N MET A 141 20.24 6.68 -3.59
CA MET A 141 20.76 7.03 -2.27
C MET A 141 19.95 6.31 -1.19
N PRO A 142 20.55 5.41 -0.39
CA PRO A 142 19.90 4.81 0.76
C PRO A 142 19.91 5.78 1.95
N PHE A 143 18.74 6.20 2.40
CA PHE A 143 18.53 6.76 3.73
C PHE A 143 18.39 5.59 4.70
N ALA A 144 19.53 5.15 5.22
CA ALA A 144 19.53 4.44 6.48
C ALA A 144 19.44 5.50 7.59
N ASN A 145 18.35 5.48 8.38
CA ASN A 145 18.22 6.09 9.71
C ASN A 145 17.60 7.50 9.88
N TYR A 146 16.61 7.93 9.10
CA TYR A 146 15.85 9.14 9.48
C TYR A 146 14.33 8.98 9.33
N ILE A 147 13.62 9.07 10.46
CA ILE A 147 12.21 9.44 10.51
C ILE A 147 12.21 10.95 10.74
N VAL A 148 11.83 11.73 9.73
CA VAL A 148 11.52 13.15 9.93
C VAL A 148 10.10 13.21 10.47
N VAL A 149 9.98 13.53 11.76
CA VAL A 149 8.71 13.91 12.38
C VAL A 149 8.65 15.43 12.30
N THR A 150 7.68 15.96 11.55
CA THR A 150 7.28 17.37 11.58
C THR A 150 6.07 17.55 12.47
#